data_AF-A0A6L3X3X4-F1
#
_entry.id   AF-A0A6L3X3X4-F1
#
_cell.length_a   1.000
_cell.length_b   1.000
_cell.length_c   1.000
_cell.angle_alpha   90.00
_cell.angle_beta   90.00
_cell.angle_gamma   90.00
#
_symmetry.space_group_name_H-M   'P 1'
#
loop_
_entity.id
_entity.type
_entity.pdbx_description
1 polymer ?
#
loop_
_entity_poly.entity_id
_entity_poly.type
_entity_poly.pdbx_seq_one_letter_code
_entity_poly.pdbx_strand_id
1 'polypeptide(L)'
;AFDRAKHRRAEILAQRARGEEEPNHVNSTEGTTDADDVELDLDAISTQSLRLVRSILMLVALLSVIFLWSEIHSAFGFLENISLWDVTSTVQGVESLEPITLGAVLIAILVLIITTQLIRNFPALLELALLQHLDLTPGTGYAITTITKYLIMLFGGLVGFSMIGIEWSKLQWLVAALTVGLGFGLQEIFANFVSGLIILFEKPIRIGDTVTI
;
A
#
# COMPACT_ATOMS: atom_id res chain seq x y z
N ALA A 1 -28.49 32.17 41.23
CA ALA A 1 -29.13 31.99 39.89
C ALA A 1 -30.61 31.59 40.01
N PHE A 2 -30.95 30.73 40.96
CA PHE A 2 -32.32 30.25 41.20
C PHE A 2 -33.33 31.36 41.60
N ASP A 3 -32.92 32.33 42.43
CA ASP A 3 -33.84 33.38 42.90
C ASP A 3 -34.28 34.36 41.78
N ARG A 4 -33.41 34.60 40.78
CA ARG A 4 -33.75 35.40 39.60
C ARG A 4 -34.76 34.71 38.69
N ALA A 5 -34.68 33.38 38.58
CA ALA A 5 -35.64 32.59 37.81
C ALA A 5 -37.03 32.56 38.47
N LYS A 6 -37.08 32.56 39.81
CA LYS A 6 -38.35 32.59 40.56
C LYS A 6 -39.07 33.94 40.42
N HIS A 7 -38.32 35.06 40.47
CA HIS A 7 -38.89 36.38 40.25
C HIS A 7 -39.48 36.58 38.86
N ARG A 8 -38.77 36.14 37.80
CA ARG A 8 -39.31 36.19 36.42
C ARG A 8 -40.62 35.41 36.27
N ARG A 9 -40.72 34.22 36.86
CA ARG A 9 -41.96 33.43 36.80
C ARG A 9 -43.13 34.10 37.52
N ALA A 10 -42.87 34.75 38.67
CA ALA A 10 -43.90 35.47 39.41
C ALA A 10 -44.40 36.70 38.64
N GLU A 11 -43.51 37.41 37.96
CA GLU A 11 -43.82 38.59 37.15
C GLU A 11 -44.63 38.22 35.89
N ILE A 12 -44.26 37.12 35.23
CA ILE A 12 -45.00 36.56 34.07
C ILE A 12 -46.41 36.09 34.47
N LEU A 13 -46.56 35.51 35.67
CA LEU A 13 -47.88 35.12 36.21
C LEU A 13 -48.72 36.35 36.60
N ALA A 14 -48.10 37.40 37.14
CA ALA A 14 -48.79 38.65 37.47
C ALA A 14 -49.23 39.42 36.22
N GLN A 15 -48.45 39.36 35.13
CA GLN A 15 -48.85 39.92 33.83
C GLN A 15 -49.99 39.13 33.19
N ARG A 16 -50.01 37.79 33.31
CA ARG A 16 -51.16 36.97 32.89
C ARG A 16 -52.43 37.20 33.71
N ALA A 17 -52.32 37.56 34.99
CA ALA A 17 -53.48 37.87 35.83
C ALA A 17 -54.11 39.24 35.53
N ARG A 18 -53.43 40.14 34.81
CA ARG A 18 -53.96 41.45 34.42
C ARG A 18 -54.80 41.45 33.13
N GLY A 19 -54.98 40.30 32.49
CA GLY A 19 -56.05 40.12 31.48
C GLY A 19 -56.04 41.13 30.33
N GLU A 20 -54.90 41.31 29.66
CA GLU A 20 -54.85 41.99 28.36
C GLU A 20 -54.57 40.95 27.27
N GLU A 21 -55.65 40.47 26.66
CA GLU A 21 -55.63 39.69 25.42
C GLU A 21 -55.64 40.65 24.21
N GLU A 22 -54.48 40.71 23.52
CA GLU A 22 -54.32 40.73 22.05
C GLU A 22 -54.90 41.88 21.18
N PRO A 23 -54.62 41.96 19.85
CA PRO A 23 -53.43 41.60 19.05
C PRO A 23 -53.08 42.69 17.98
N ASN A 24 -51.91 42.64 17.33
CA ASN A 24 -51.81 42.72 15.85
C ASN A 24 -50.37 42.78 15.30
N HIS A 25 -50.22 42.19 14.11
CA HIS A 25 -49.06 42.17 13.23
C HIS A 25 -48.49 43.56 12.85
N VAL A 26 -47.22 43.54 12.38
CA VAL A 26 -46.72 44.08 11.09
C VAL A 26 -45.33 44.77 11.23
N ASN A 27 -44.33 44.10 10.65
CA ASN A 27 -43.16 44.56 9.86
C ASN A 27 -41.92 45.30 10.44
N SER A 28 -40.79 44.78 9.93
CA SER A 28 -39.55 45.45 9.48
C SER A 28 -38.40 45.68 10.47
N THR A 29 -37.50 44.69 10.45
CA THR A 29 -36.03 44.76 10.26
C THR A 29 -35.34 46.13 10.35
N GLU A 30 -34.41 46.29 11.30
CA GLU A 30 -32.95 46.48 11.11
C GLU A 30 -32.31 46.92 12.44
N GLY A 31 -31.24 46.24 12.86
CA GLY A 31 -30.51 46.58 14.08
C GLY A 31 -29.72 45.41 14.65
N THR A 32 -28.66 45.02 13.95
CA THR A 32 -27.61 44.09 14.38
C THR A 32 -27.10 44.40 15.79
N THR A 33 -27.19 43.43 16.70
CA THR A 33 -26.35 43.39 17.90
C THR A 33 -25.73 42.01 17.94
N ASP A 34 -24.40 41.98 17.83
CA ASP A 34 -23.54 40.83 18.09
C ASP A 34 -23.96 40.13 19.38
N ALA A 35 -24.68 39.02 19.23
CA ALA A 35 -24.62 37.94 20.19
C ALA A 35 -23.74 36.89 19.54
N ASP A 36 -22.59 36.62 20.16
CA ASP A 36 -21.85 35.36 20.05
C ASP A 36 -22.87 34.23 20.33
N ASP A 37 -23.65 33.86 19.33
CA ASP A 37 -24.19 32.52 19.27
C ASP A 37 -22.96 31.65 19.02
N VAL A 38 -22.58 30.90 20.04
CA VAL A 38 -21.99 29.59 19.81
C VAL A 38 -23.06 28.82 19.04
N GLU A 39 -23.19 29.09 17.73
CA GLU A 39 -23.78 28.19 16.76
C GLU A 39 -22.93 26.94 16.92
N LEU A 40 -23.40 26.04 17.77
CA LEU A 40 -23.08 24.63 17.69
C LEU A 40 -23.39 24.27 16.25
N ASP A 41 -22.34 24.24 15.44
CA ASP A 41 -22.38 23.93 14.02
C ASP A 41 -22.93 22.51 13.87
N LEU A 42 -24.26 22.42 13.82
CA LEU A 42 -25.01 21.17 13.66
C LEU A 42 -24.64 20.51 12.33
N ASP A 43 -24.17 21.29 11.36
CA ASP A 43 -23.68 20.83 10.07
C ASP A 43 -22.26 20.24 10.15
N ALA A 44 -21.37 20.75 11.00
CA ALA A 44 -20.08 20.10 11.31
C ALA A 44 -20.26 18.72 11.97
N ILE A 45 -21.24 18.57 12.86
CA ILE A 45 -21.53 17.27 13.51
C ILE A 45 -22.10 16.27 12.49
N SER A 46 -22.96 16.71 11.57
CA SER A 46 -23.56 15.83 10.56
C SER A 46 -22.53 15.30 9.56
N THR A 47 -21.61 16.15 9.08
CA THR A 47 -20.54 15.76 8.14
C THR A 47 -19.48 14.85 8.79
N GLN A 48 -19.18 15.06 10.08
CA GLN A 48 -18.25 14.22 10.84
C GLN A 48 -18.86 12.84 11.17
N SER A 49 -20.17 12.78 11.48
CA SER A 49 -20.87 11.51 11.72
C SER A 49 -20.86 10.60 10.49
N LEU A 50 -21.03 11.16 9.29
CA LEU A 50 -20.99 10.42 8.03
C LEU A 50 -19.60 9.84 7.73
N ARG A 51 -18.50 10.55 8.08
CA ARG A 51 -17.13 10.02 7.95
C ARG A 51 -16.87 8.84 8.90
N LEU A 52 -17.33 8.93 10.15
CA LEU A 52 -17.18 7.86 11.12
C LEU A 52 -17.98 6.62 10.71
N VAL A 53 -19.22 6.79 10.26
CA VAL A 53 -20.06 5.69 9.74
C VAL A 53 -19.39 5.03 8.54
N ARG A 54 -18.86 5.81 7.58
CA ARG A 54 -18.14 5.26 6.43
C ARG A 54 -16.87 4.52 6.83
N SER A 55 -16.12 5.02 7.81
CA SER A 55 -14.93 4.35 8.33
C SER A 55 -15.27 3.03 9.04
N ILE A 56 -16.33 3.01 9.85
CA ILE A 56 -16.83 1.81 10.50
C ILE A 56 -17.32 0.80 9.46
N LEU A 57 -18.06 1.24 8.44
CA LEU A 57 -18.49 0.38 7.33
C LEU A 57 -17.32 -0.21 6.55
N MET A 58 -16.26 0.57 6.27
CA MET A 58 -15.04 0.06 5.63
C MET A 58 -14.33 -0.96 6.51
N LEU A 59 -14.28 -0.74 7.83
CA LEU A 59 -13.69 -1.68 8.77
C LEU A 59 -14.50 -2.99 8.82
N VAL A 60 -15.83 -2.91 8.88
CA VAL A 60 -16.72 -4.09 8.83
C VAL A 60 -16.59 -4.84 7.51
N ALA A 61 -16.52 -4.12 6.39
CA ALA A 61 -16.31 -4.72 5.07
C ALA A 61 -14.96 -5.44 5.00
N LEU A 62 -13.90 -4.84 5.53
CA LEU A 62 -12.57 -5.44 5.56
C LEU A 62 -12.53 -6.69 6.43
N LEU A 63 -13.14 -6.65 7.62
CA LEU A 63 -13.28 -7.82 8.49
C LEU A 63 -14.09 -8.93 7.83
N SER A 64 -15.15 -8.56 7.11
CA SER A 64 -15.98 -9.50 6.36
C SER A 64 -15.17 -10.16 5.25
N VAL A 65 -14.39 -9.40 4.49
CA VAL A 65 -13.50 -9.95 3.46
C VAL A 65 -12.47 -10.91 4.07
N ILE A 66 -11.85 -10.56 5.20
CA ILE A 66 -10.90 -11.45 5.89
C ILE A 66 -11.59 -12.74 6.35
N PHE A 67 -12.80 -12.64 6.88
CA PHE A 67 -13.57 -13.79 7.34
C PHE A 67 -13.96 -14.71 6.16
N LEU A 68 -14.52 -14.14 5.07
CA LEU A 68 -14.83 -14.89 3.85
C LEU A 68 -13.58 -15.54 3.25
N TRP A 69 -12.44 -14.85 3.30
CA TRP A 69 -11.18 -15.39 2.82
C TRP A 69 -10.72 -16.61 3.62
N SER A 70 -10.88 -16.58 4.94
CA SER A 70 -10.57 -17.72 5.83
C SER A 70 -11.44 -18.94 5.51
N GLU A 71 -12.75 -18.73 5.30
CA GLU A 71 -13.69 -19.81 4.95
C GLU A 71 -13.36 -20.44 3.60
N ILE A 72 -13.03 -19.63 2.59
CA ILE A 72 -12.61 -20.12 1.27
C ILE A 72 -11.35 -20.97 1.38
N HIS A 73 -10.34 -20.52 2.14
CA HIS A 73 -9.12 -21.29 2.35
C HIS A 73 -9.41 -22.64 3.04
N SER A 74 -10.22 -22.63 4.10
CA SER A 74 -10.64 -23.86 4.79
C SER A 74 -11.41 -24.81 3.87
N ALA A 75 -12.26 -24.28 2.99
CA ALA A 75 -13.01 -25.07 2.01
C ALA A 75 -12.09 -25.78 1.00
N PHE A 76 -10.89 -25.25 0.73
CA PHE A 76 -9.88 -25.90 -0.10
C PHE A 76 -8.95 -26.85 0.66
N GLY A 77 -9.10 -27.00 1.99
CA GLY A 77 -8.28 -27.92 2.79
C GLY A 77 -8.38 -29.38 2.34
N PHE A 78 -9.44 -29.77 1.62
CA PHE A 78 -9.51 -31.12 1.03
C PHE A 78 -8.41 -31.39 0.00
N LEU A 79 -7.90 -30.35 -0.69
CA LEU A 79 -6.81 -30.50 -1.66
C LEU A 79 -5.47 -30.82 -1.00
N GLU A 80 -5.31 -30.49 0.29
CA GLU A 80 -4.12 -30.84 1.07
C GLU A 80 -4.06 -32.34 1.39
N ASN A 81 -5.20 -33.04 1.31
CA ASN A 81 -5.23 -34.49 1.51
C ASN A 81 -4.75 -35.28 0.29
N ILE A 82 -4.68 -34.64 -0.89
CA ILE A 82 -4.23 -35.28 -2.12
C ILE A 82 -2.74 -34.97 -2.32
N SER A 83 -1.87 -35.88 -1.88
CA SER A 83 -0.43 -35.83 -2.15
C SER A 83 -0.14 -36.21 -3.60
N LEU A 84 0.64 -35.40 -4.32
CA LEU A 84 1.02 -35.65 -5.70
C LEU A 84 2.41 -36.29 -5.82
N TRP A 85 3.40 -35.74 -5.10
CA TRP A 85 4.76 -36.29 -5.01
C TRP A 85 5.44 -35.89 -3.70
N ASP A 86 6.46 -36.65 -3.30
CA ASP A 86 7.26 -36.35 -2.12
C ASP A 86 8.51 -35.55 -2.50
N VAL A 87 8.83 -34.56 -1.68
CA VAL A 87 10.04 -33.76 -1.80
C VAL A 87 10.87 -33.97 -0.54
N THR A 88 12.18 -34.18 -0.72
CA THR A 88 13.12 -34.14 0.38
C THR A 88 13.34 -32.70 0.80
N SER A 89 12.86 -32.33 1.99
CA SER A 89 13.14 -31.05 2.61
C SER A 89 14.20 -31.27 3.70
N THR A 90 15.33 -30.56 3.59
CA THR A 90 16.35 -30.58 4.65
C THR A 90 16.02 -29.48 5.66
N VAL A 91 15.48 -29.85 6.82
CA VAL A 91 15.24 -28.92 7.94
C VAL A 91 16.23 -29.26 9.05
N GLN A 92 17.12 -28.31 9.38
CA GLN A 92 18.15 -28.49 10.43
C GLN A 92 19.09 -29.70 10.22
N GLY A 93 19.36 -30.06 8.96
CA GLY A 93 20.27 -31.18 8.62
C GLY A 93 19.64 -32.58 8.75
N VAL A 94 18.34 -32.65 9.05
CA VAL A 94 17.56 -33.89 8.98
C VAL A 94 16.73 -33.84 7.70
N GLU A 95 16.87 -34.86 6.87
CA GLU A 95 16.04 -35.03 5.68
C GLU A 95 14.65 -35.51 6.12
N SER A 96 13.63 -34.69 5.86
CA SER A 96 12.24 -35.05 6.03
C SER A 96 11.57 -35.11 4.66
N LEU A 97 10.82 -36.16 4.41
CA LEU A 97 9.96 -36.25 3.23
C LEU A 97 8.70 -35.42 3.50
N GLU A 98 8.51 -34.36 2.73
CA GLU A 98 7.33 -33.51 2.80
C GLU A 98 6.52 -33.68 1.50
N PRO A 99 5.28 -34.19 1.59
CA PRO A 99 4.45 -34.40 0.41
C PRO A 99 3.93 -33.06 -0.13
N ILE A 100 4.15 -32.82 -1.41
CA ILE A 100 3.54 -31.68 -2.11
C ILE A 100 2.11 -32.05 -2.49
N THR A 101 1.18 -31.24 -2.01
CA THR A 101 -0.26 -31.47 -2.16
C THR A 101 -0.80 -30.79 -3.41
N LEU A 102 -1.95 -31.24 -3.91
CA LEU A 102 -2.66 -30.59 -5.01
C LEU A 102 -2.98 -29.13 -4.69
N GLY A 103 -3.23 -28.81 -3.42
CA GLY A 103 -3.47 -27.45 -2.95
C GLY A 103 -2.26 -26.54 -3.19
N ALA A 104 -1.06 -27.01 -2.82
CA ALA A 104 0.19 -26.29 -3.04
C ALA A 104 0.43 -26.00 -4.54
N VAL A 105 0.14 -26.97 -5.42
CA VAL A 105 0.27 -26.79 -6.87
C VAL A 105 -0.71 -25.76 -7.42
N LEU A 106 -1.98 -25.80 -7.01
CA LEU A 106 -2.95 -24.79 -7.46
C LEU A 106 -2.58 -23.39 -6.97
N ILE A 107 -2.09 -23.26 -5.73
CA ILE A 107 -1.60 -21.99 -5.21
C ILE A 107 -0.39 -21.52 -6.03
N ALA A 108 0.56 -22.40 -6.35
CA ALA A 108 1.71 -22.07 -7.18
C ALA A 108 1.29 -21.57 -8.58
N ILE A 109 0.32 -22.24 -9.22
CA ILE A 109 -0.25 -21.80 -10.50
C ILE A 109 -0.91 -20.43 -10.37
N LEU A 110 -1.72 -20.22 -9.33
CA LEU A 110 -2.36 -18.93 -9.06
C LEU A 110 -1.32 -17.81 -8.89
N VAL A 111 -0.25 -18.07 -8.13
CA VAL A 111 0.85 -17.13 -7.91
C VAL A 111 1.58 -16.81 -9.20
N LEU A 112 1.82 -17.80 -10.07
CA LEU A 112 2.43 -17.58 -11.39
C LEU A 112 1.51 -16.76 -12.31
N ILE A 113 0.20 -17.00 -12.28
CA ILE A 113 -0.78 -16.19 -13.03
C ILE A 113 -0.78 -14.76 -12.52
N ILE A 114 -0.87 -14.54 -11.21
CA ILE A 114 -0.83 -13.21 -10.59
C ILE A 114 0.48 -12.50 -10.94
N THR A 115 1.61 -13.19 -10.83
CA THR A 115 2.93 -12.67 -11.19
C THR A 115 2.98 -12.24 -12.66
N THR A 116 2.54 -13.10 -13.57
CA THR A 116 2.50 -12.79 -15.01
C THR A 116 1.61 -11.59 -15.30
N GLN A 117 0.48 -11.52 -14.61
CA GLN A 117 -0.47 -10.43 -14.77
C GLN A 117 0.05 -9.11 -14.19
N LEU A 118 0.79 -9.19 -13.09
CA LEU A 118 1.52 -8.07 -12.51
C LEU A 118 2.57 -7.58 -13.50
N ILE A 119 3.45 -8.43 -14.03
CA ILE A 119 4.49 -8.05 -15.02
C ILE A 119 3.88 -7.36 -16.25
N ARG A 120 2.72 -7.82 -16.72
CA ARG A 120 2.03 -7.23 -17.87
C ARG A 120 1.48 -5.83 -17.56
N ASN A 121 0.93 -5.64 -16.37
CA ASN A 121 0.28 -4.39 -15.96
C ASN A 121 1.26 -3.38 -15.31
N PHE A 122 2.41 -3.85 -14.85
CA PHE A 122 3.38 -3.09 -14.09
C PHE A 122 3.91 -1.84 -14.81
N PRO A 123 4.19 -1.85 -16.13
CA PRO A 123 4.68 -0.65 -16.83
C PRO A 123 3.74 0.53 -16.73
N ALA A 124 2.45 0.29 -16.91
CA ALA A 124 1.44 1.34 -16.82
C ALA A 124 1.36 1.94 -15.41
N LEU A 125 1.48 1.09 -14.38
CA LEU A 125 1.53 1.53 -13.00
C LEU A 125 2.80 2.30 -12.69
N LEU A 126 3.96 1.84 -13.19
CA LEU A 126 5.25 2.47 -12.96
C LEU A 126 5.32 3.83 -13.67
N GLU A 127 4.77 3.93 -14.88
CA GLU A 127 4.70 5.17 -15.65
C GLU A 127 3.84 6.22 -14.94
N LEU A 128 2.64 5.83 -14.51
CA LEU A 128 1.71 6.72 -13.81
C LEU A 128 2.14 7.03 -12.37
N ALA A 129 2.76 6.10 -11.66
CA ALA A 129 3.18 6.34 -10.28
C ALA A 129 4.48 7.16 -10.21
N LEU A 130 5.47 6.82 -11.04
CA LEU A 130 6.84 7.27 -10.84
C LEU A 130 7.41 7.99 -12.08
N LEU A 131 7.40 7.39 -13.27
CA LEU A 131 8.12 7.97 -14.41
C LEU A 131 7.54 9.30 -14.88
N GLN A 132 6.23 9.53 -14.77
CA GLN A 132 5.64 10.81 -15.17
C GLN A 132 6.09 11.99 -14.29
N HIS A 133 6.63 11.72 -13.10
CA HIS A 133 7.13 12.73 -12.17
C HIS A 133 8.65 12.95 -12.30
N LEU A 134 9.35 12.21 -13.17
CA LEU A 134 10.77 12.34 -13.42
C LEU A 134 11.01 12.76 -14.88
N ASP A 135 11.88 13.76 -15.09
CA ASP A 135 12.34 14.16 -16.43
C ASP A 135 13.33 13.12 -16.97
N LEU A 136 12.81 12.01 -17.48
CA LEU A 136 13.61 10.92 -18.05
C LEU A 136 13.67 11.02 -19.58
N THR A 137 14.84 10.74 -20.14
CA THR A 137 14.95 10.47 -21.57
C THR A 137 14.20 9.16 -21.92
N PRO A 138 13.61 9.04 -23.12
CA PRO A 138 12.82 7.87 -23.52
C PRO A 138 13.56 6.53 -23.34
N GLY A 139 14.88 6.51 -23.57
CA GLY A 139 15.72 5.32 -23.39
C GLY A 139 15.86 4.89 -21.93
N THR A 140 16.01 5.84 -21.01
CA THR A 140 16.16 5.57 -19.57
C THR A 140 14.86 5.04 -18.97
N GLY A 141 13.72 5.63 -19.33
CA GLY A 141 12.40 5.16 -18.87
C GLY A 141 12.10 3.72 -19.32
N TYR A 142 12.44 3.40 -20.57
CA TYR A 142 12.32 2.04 -21.09
C TYR A 142 13.25 1.05 -20.38
N ALA A 143 14.51 1.43 -20.13
CA ALA A 143 15.48 0.59 -19.42
C ALA A 143 15.01 0.27 -17.99
N ILE A 144 14.57 1.27 -17.23
CA ILE A 144 14.05 1.09 -15.86
C ILE A 144 12.85 0.15 -15.85
N THR A 145 11.90 0.38 -16.77
CA THR A 145 10.71 -0.47 -16.90
C THR A 145 11.09 -1.92 -17.20
N THR A 146 12.03 -2.13 -18.11
CA THR A 146 12.49 -3.46 -18.52
C THR A 146 13.23 -4.19 -17.41
N ILE A 147 14.15 -3.50 -16.72
CA ILE A 147 14.87 -4.07 -15.56
C ILE A 147 13.87 -4.47 -14.46
N THR A 148 12.89 -3.61 -14.18
CA THR A 148 11.90 -3.91 -13.14
C THR A 148 11.02 -5.11 -13.50
N LYS A 149 10.63 -5.26 -14.77
CA LYS A 149 9.93 -6.47 -15.25
C LYS A 149 10.76 -7.73 -15.00
N TYR A 150 12.05 -7.71 -15.33
CA TYR A 150 12.92 -8.86 -15.11
C TYR A 150 13.07 -9.20 -13.63
N LEU A 151 13.15 -8.20 -12.75
CA LEU A 151 13.17 -8.43 -11.30
C LEU A 151 11.88 -9.08 -10.81
N ILE A 152 10.71 -8.56 -11.20
CA ILE A 152 9.42 -9.15 -10.80
C ILE A 152 9.29 -10.58 -11.33
N MET A 153 9.69 -10.83 -12.57
CA MET A 153 9.71 -12.16 -13.18
C MET A 153 10.61 -13.13 -12.40
N LEU A 154 11.81 -12.69 -12.04
CA LEU A 154 12.74 -13.49 -11.24
C LEU A 154 12.13 -13.83 -9.88
N PHE A 155 11.68 -12.83 -9.12
CA PHE A 155 11.12 -13.06 -7.78
C PHE A 155 9.84 -13.90 -7.80
N GLY A 156 8.90 -13.60 -8.69
CA GLY A 156 7.67 -14.39 -8.77
C GLY A 156 7.91 -15.81 -9.27
N GLY A 157 8.91 -16.02 -10.14
CA GLY A 157 9.38 -17.35 -10.52
C GLY A 157 9.98 -18.12 -9.34
N LEU A 158 10.86 -17.49 -8.56
CA LEU A 158 11.47 -18.11 -7.36
C LEU A 158 10.40 -18.51 -6.34
N VAL A 159 9.42 -17.63 -6.08
CA VAL A 159 8.30 -17.92 -5.18
C VAL A 159 7.45 -19.07 -5.73
N GLY A 160 7.10 -19.04 -7.01
CA GLY A 160 6.32 -20.11 -7.65
C GLY A 160 7.01 -21.47 -7.58
N PHE A 161 8.33 -21.51 -7.83
CA PHE A 161 9.11 -22.74 -7.71
C PHE A 161 9.23 -23.25 -6.27
N SER A 162 9.38 -22.35 -5.30
CA SER A 162 9.40 -22.72 -3.88
C SER A 162 8.10 -23.40 -3.44
N MET A 163 6.96 -22.99 -4.00
CA MET A 163 5.64 -23.57 -3.68
C MET A 163 5.43 -24.98 -4.27
N ILE A 164 6.16 -25.33 -5.32
CA ILE A 164 6.14 -26.66 -5.96
C ILE A 164 7.16 -27.60 -5.26
N GLY A 165 7.75 -27.16 -4.15
CA GLY A 165 8.70 -27.96 -3.38
C GLY A 165 10.13 -27.93 -3.92
N ILE A 166 10.51 -26.90 -4.68
CA ILE A 166 11.95 -26.65 -4.87
C ILE A 166 12.50 -26.07 -3.58
N GLU A 167 13.42 -26.79 -2.94
CA GLU A 167 14.08 -26.35 -1.72
C GLU A 167 14.70 -24.96 -1.89
N TRP A 168 14.52 -24.10 -0.88
CA TRP A 168 15.08 -22.76 -0.85
C TRP A 168 16.60 -22.74 -1.05
N SER A 169 17.31 -23.72 -0.47
CA SER A 169 18.76 -23.88 -0.66
C SER A 169 19.15 -24.02 -2.14
N LYS A 170 18.40 -24.80 -2.91
CA LYS A 170 18.64 -24.98 -4.36
C LYS A 170 18.37 -23.69 -5.13
N LEU A 171 17.32 -22.96 -4.77
CA LEU A 171 17.01 -21.65 -5.34
C LEU A 171 18.09 -20.61 -5.01
N GLN A 172 18.63 -20.62 -3.78
CA GLN A 172 19.75 -19.75 -3.40
C GLN A 172 20.98 -19.99 -4.27
N TRP A 173 21.33 -21.26 -4.54
CA TRP A 173 22.43 -21.58 -5.44
C TRP A 173 22.20 -21.06 -6.86
N LEU A 174 20.97 -21.16 -7.38
CA LEU A 174 20.61 -20.59 -8.69
C LEU A 174 20.77 -19.07 -8.70
N VAL A 175 20.25 -18.37 -7.69
CA VAL A 175 20.37 -16.91 -7.56
C VAL A 175 21.83 -16.49 -7.40
N ALA A 176 22.61 -17.22 -6.61
CA ALA A 176 24.03 -16.97 -6.42
C ALA A 176 24.79 -17.11 -7.75
N ALA A 177 24.57 -18.20 -8.49
CA ALA A 177 25.21 -18.43 -9.79
C ALA A 177 24.85 -17.34 -10.82
N LEU A 178 23.58 -16.95 -10.90
CA LEU A 178 23.12 -15.87 -11.76
C LEU A 178 23.75 -14.52 -11.39
N THR A 179 23.79 -14.22 -10.09
CA THR A 179 24.37 -12.96 -9.58
C THR A 179 25.87 -12.89 -9.85
N VAL A 180 26.59 -13.99 -9.62
CA VAL A 180 28.02 -14.10 -9.92
C VAL A 180 28.26 -13.95 -11.42
N GLY A 181 27.47 -14.63 -12.27
CA GLY A 181 27.55 -14.51 -13.73
C GLY A 181 27.31 -13.09 -14.23
N LEU A 182 26.30 -12.39 -13.67
CA LEU A 182 26.05 -10.98 -13.95
C LEU A 182 27.23 -10.10 -13.50
N GLY A 183 27.81 -10.37 -12.34
CA GLY A 183 28.99 -9.66 -11.83
C GLY A 183 30.20 -9.78 -12.75
N PHE A 184 30.46 -10.98 -13.27
CA PHE A 184 31.50 -11.18 -14.29
C PHE A 184 31.18 -10.47 -15.60
N GLY A 185 29.92 -10.47 -16.05
CA GLY A 185 29.51 -9.75 -17.26
C GLY A 185 29.63 -8.22 -17.15
N LEU A 186 29.43 -7.68 -15.94
CA LEU A 186 29.53 -6.25 -15.64
C LEU A 186 30.94 -5.84 -15.19
N GLN A 187 31.89 -6.79 -15.07
CA GLN A 187 33.20 -6.55 -14.50
C GLN A 187 33.96 -5.42 -15.20
N GLU A 188 33.94 -5.39 -16.53
CA GLU A 188 34.65 -4.38 -17.32
C GLU A 188 34.05 -2.99 -17.12
N ILE A 189 32.73 -2.87 -17.07
CA ILE A 189 32.04 -1.60 -16.81
C ILE A 189 32.40 -1.10 -15.42
N PHE A 190 32.40 -2.00 -14.44
CA PHE A 190 32.74 -1.67 -13.06
C PHE A 190 34.20 -1.26 -12.91
N ALA A 191 35.14 -1.97 -13.55
CA ALA A 191 36.56 -1.64 -13.54
C ALA A 191 36.83 -0.26 -14.15
N ASN A 192 36.18 0.06 -15.28
CA ASN A 192 36.28 1.37 -15.92
C ASN A 192 35.70 2.49 -15.04
N PHE A 193 34.58 2.24 -14.35
CA PHE A 193 33.99 3.19 -13.40
C PHE A 193 34.93 3.48 -12.22
N VAL A 194 35.48 2.44 -11.60
CA VAL A 194 36.44 2.58 -10.48
C VAL A 194 37.71 3.28 -10.94
N SER A 195 38.22 2.97 -12.13
CA SER A 195 39.37 3.66 -12.72
C SER A 195 39.12 5.15 -12.89
N GLY A 196 37.93 5.53 -13.35
CA GLY A 196 37.52 6.93 -13.46
C GLY A 196 37.49 7.65 -12.11
N LEU A 197 36.98 7.01 -11.05
CA LEU A 197 37.02 7.55 -9.69
C LEU A 197 38.45 7.72 -9.18
N ILE A 198 39.31 6.71 -9.35
CA ILE A 198 40.71 6.76 -8.93
C ILE A 198 41.44 7.91 -9.61
N ILE A 199 41.27 8.11 -10.92
CA ILE A 199 41.87 9.23 -11.64
C ILE A 199 41.42 10.59 -11.06
N LEU A 200 40.14 10.72 -10.70
CA LEU A 200 39.62 11.95 -10.08
C LEU A 200 40.25 12.22 -8.71
N PHE A 201 40.47 11.18 -7.91
CA PHE A 201 41.03 11.30 -6.56
C PHE A 201 42.56 11.48 -6.56
N GLU A 202 43.29 10.68 -7.35
CA GLU A 202 44.75 10.69 -7.37
C GLU A 202 45.32 11.82 -8.24
N LYS A 203 44.53 12.41 -9.15
CA LYS A 203 44.95 13.45 -10.11
C LYS A 203 46.34 13.18 -10.72
N PRO A 204 46.56 12.02 -11.38
CA PRO A 204 47.85 11.71 -11.99
C PRO A 204 48.20 12.66 -13.16
N ILE A 205 47.20 13.38 -13.69
CA ILE A 205 47.32 14.29 -14.83
C ILE A 205 46.60 15.59 -14.47
N ARG A 206 47.21 16.75 -14.75
CA ARG A 206 46.59 18.06 -14.49
C ARG A 206 45.82 18.54 -15.74
N ILE A 207 44.81 19.37 -15.52
CA ILE A 207 44.05 20.00 -16.62
C ILE A 207 45.05 20.87 -17.41
N GLY A 208 45.34 20.47 -18.66
CA GLY A 208 46.30 21.14 -19.55
C GLY A 208 47.49 20.29 -20.00
N ASP A 209 47.69 19.10 -19.44
CA ASP A 209 48.76 18.20 -19.87
C ASP A 209 48.42 17.55 -21.23
N THR A 210 49.40 17.49 -22.14
CA THR A 210 49.26 16.80 -23.42
C THR A 210 49.54 15.31 -23.21
N VAL A 211 48.51 14.49 -23.36
CA VAL A 211 48.62 13.02 -23.28
C VAL A 211 48.85 12.49 -24.69
N THR A 212 49.97 11.80 -24.91
CA THR A 212 50.23 11.03 -26.14
C THR A 212 50.01 9.56 -25.82
N ILE A 213 49.17 8.89 -26.60
CA ILE A 213 48.74 7.49 -26.43
C ILE A 213 49.77 6.55 -27.05
#